data_AF-A0A9P0MM07-F1
#
_entry.id   AF-A0A9P0MM07-F1
#
_cell.length_a   1.000
_cell.length_b   1.000
_cell.length_c   1.000
_cell.angle_alpha   90.00
_cell.angle_beta   90.00
_cell.angle_gamma   90.00
#
_symmetry.space_group_name_H-M   'P 1'
#
loop_
_entity.id
_entity.type
_entity.pdbx_description
1 polymer ?
#
loop_
_entity_poly.entity_id
_entity_poly.type
_entity_poly.pdbx_seq_one_letter_code
_entity_poly.pdbx_strand_id
1 'polypeptide(L)'
;MHNVLLFIAELYAQLPHVAVYGKLLVDSFKRLLSIGGNENVKCICQALKLTGYSLEKSNKNDLDEVFEQLENIKNAVGGNVTTLLNTVINLRYSNWGHSGDSTDSEYEIDNHVYEGVTNTVFYQPDGNVLTNEESEFIASYMHSNEEYASDNSDPDDLCDPEPEMDEEIQAAFKEFVKSSKH
;
A
#
# COMPACT_ATOMS: atom_id res chain seq x y z
N MET A 1 -5.21 22.14 0.69
CA MET A 1 -3.85 21.56 0.64
C MET A 1 -3.84 20.11 1.09
N HIS A 2 -4.77 19.69 1.96
CA HIS A 2 -4.97 18.30 2.40
C HIS A 2 -4.90 17.23 1.32
N ASN A 3 -5.69 17.37 0.27
CA ASN A 3 -5.76 16.37 -0.81
C ASN A 3 -4.42 16.22 -1.54
N VAL A 4 -3.66 17.32 -1.64
CA VAL A 4 -2.33 17.31 -2.26
C VAL A 4 -1.32 16.62 -1.37
N LEU A 5 -1.36 16.85 -0.05
CA LEU A 5 -0.45 16.18 0.89
C LEU A 5 -0.66 14.66 0.88
N LEU A 6 -1.92 14.21 0.98
CA LEU A 6 -2.24 12.79 0.96
C LEU A 6 -1.91 12.15 -0.38
N PHE A 7 -2.10 12.87 -1.49
CA PHE A 7 -1.67 12.39 -2.80
C PHE A 7 -0.15 12.20 -2.88
N ILE A 8 0.64 13.17 -2.39
CA ILE A 8 2.10 13.02 -2.34
C ILE A 8 2.50 11.87 -1.40
N ALA A 9 1.78 11.68 -0.31
CA ALA A 9 2.01 10.55 0.61
C ALA A 9 1.79 9.21 -0.07
N GLU A 10 0.74 9.10 -0.89
CA GLU A 10 0.47 7.90 -1.69
C GLU A 10 1.56 7.67 -2.74
N LEU A 11 1.96 8.72 -3.46
CA LEU A 11 3.06 8.63 -4.42
C LEU A 11 4.36 8.16 -3.76
N TYR A 12 4.66 8.66 -2.56
CA TYR A 12 5.83 8.23 -1.80
C TYR A 12 5.76 6.76 -1.38
N ALA A 13 4.57 6.28 -1.00
CA ALA A 13 4.37 4.89 -0.59
C ALA A 13 4.46 3.91 -1.77
N GLN A 14 4.01 4.32 -2.96
CA GLN A 14 3.89 3.43 -4.12
C GLN A 14 5.04 3.52 -5.12
N LEU A 15 5.77 4.64 -5.20
CA LEU A 15 6.78 4.87 -6.24
C LEU A 15 8.22 4.70 -5.75
N PRO A 16 9.13 4.25 -6.64
CA PRO A 16 10.54 3.99 -6.28
C PRO A 16 11.37 5.25 -6.01
N HIS A 17 10.86 6.46 -6.28
CA HIS A 17 11.57 7.73 -6.07
C HIS A 17 11.39 8.27 -4.64
N VAL A 18 11.64 7.41 -3.66
CA VAL A 18 11.42 7.64 -2.24
C VAL A 18 12.14 8.91 -1.74
N ALA A 19 13.39 9.14 -2.14
CA ALA A 19 14.17 10.28 -1.66
C ALA A 19 13.60 11.67 -2.03
N VAL A 20 13.03 11.82 -3.24
CA VAL A 20 12.50 13.11 -3.72
C VAL A 20 11.16 13.41 -3.04
N TYR A 21 10.27 12.43 -3.01
CA TYR A 21 8.96 12.58 -2.40
C TYR A 21 9.05 12.65 -0.87
N GLY A 22 10.03 11.98 -0.25
CA GLY A 22 10.25 12.01 1.19
C GLY A 22 10.61 13.41 1.69
N LYS A 23 11.57 14.06 1.02
CA LYS A 23 11.91 15.45 1.33
C LYS A 23 10.72 16.39 1.12
N LEU A 24 9.99 16.25 0.01
CA LEU A 24 8.81 17.06 -0.28
C LEU A 24 7.71 16.88 0.78
N LEU A 25 7.50 15.66 1.28
CA LEU A 25 6.56 15.36 2.35
C LEU A 25 6.94 16.06 3.65
N VAL A 26 8.20 15.92 4.09
CA VAL A 26 8.71 16.58 5.28
C VAL A 26 8.53 18.10 5.17
N ASP A 27 8.93 18.70 4.05
CA ASP A 27 8.79 20.14 3.83
C ASP A 27 7.31 20.57 3.89
N SER A 28 6.43 19.74 3.36
CA SER A 28 4.98 19.95 3.42
C SER A 28 4.43 19.84 4.85
N PHE A 29 4.92 18.89 5.66
CA PHE A 29 4.56 18.77 7.07
C PHE A 29 5.01 20.01 7.85
N LYS A 30 6.28 20.43 7.71
CA LYS A 30 6.82 21.63 8.36
C LYS A 30 6.00 22.88 7.99
N ARG A 31 5.65 23.03 6.71
CA ARG A 31 4.77 24.12 6.23
C ARG A 31 3.39 24.06 6.87
N LEU A 32 2.74 22.90 6.90
CA LEU A 32 1.40 22.77 7.50
C LEU A 32 1.40 22.98 9.02
N LEU A 33 2.47 22.57 9.71
CA LEU A 33 2.68 22.82 11.13
C LEU A 33 2.80 24.31 11.43
N SER A 34 3.56 25.05 10.62
CA SER A 34 3.68 26.52 10.78
C SER A 34 2.37 27.28 10.57
N ILE A 35 1.48 26.78 9.71
CA ILE A 35 0.13 27.34 9.53
C ILE A 35 -0.74 26.98 10.74
N GLY A 36 -0.57 25.78 11.29
CA GLY A 36 -1.32 25.26 12.42
C GLY A 36 -2.77 24.92 12.08
N GLY A 37 -3.55 24.55 13.09
CA GLY A 37 -4.97 24.22 12.97
C GLY A 37 -5.28 22.73 12.93
N ASN A 38 -6.40 22.36 13.54
CA ASN A 38 -6.81 20.97 13.78
C ASN A 38 -6.86 20.13 12.50
N GLU A 39 -7.39 20.68 11.41
CA GLU A 39 -7.46 19.96 10.13
C GLU A 39 -6.07 19.69 9.57
N ASN A 40 -5.14 20.65 9.64
CA ASN A 40 -3.77 20.47 9.15
C ASN A 40 -3.05 19.38 9.94
N VAL A 41 -3.17 19.40 11.27
CA VAL A 41 -2.61 18.37 12.14
C VAL A 41 -3.21 17.00 11.84
N LYS A 42 -4.53 16.92 11.65
CA LYS A 42 -5.21 15.68 11.25
C LYS A 42 -4.64 15.13 9.94
N CYS A 43 -4.43 15.99 8.95
CA CYS A 43 -3.87 15.61 7.66
C CYS A 43 -2.44 15.08 7.77
N ILE A 44 -1.59 15.77 8.54
CA ILE A 44 -0.22 15.35 8.82
C ILE A 44 -0.25 13.97 9.49
N CYS A 45 -1.09 13.78 10.51
CA CYS A 45 -1.24 12.49 11.18
C CYS A 45 -1.69 11.37 10.22
N GLN A 46 -2.61 11.66 9.29
CA GLN A 46 -3.05 10.68 8.29
C GLN A 46 -1.92 10.31 7.33
N ALA A 47 -1.18 11.30 6.81
CA ALA A 47 -0.03 11.05 5.95
C ALA A 47 1.06 10.26 6.67
N LEU A 48 1.38 10.62 7.93
CA LEU A 48 2.37 9.92 8.75
C LEU A 48 2.00 8.46 9.00
N LYS A 49 0.71 8.11 9.15
CA LYS A 49 0.31 6.70 9.27
C LYS A 49 0.65 5.88 8.04
N LEU A 50 0.64 6.49 6.86
CA LEU A 50 0.94 5.81 5.59
C LEU A 50 2.45 5.76 5.32
N THR A 51 3.18 6.83 5.64
CA THR A 51 4.56 7.00 5.19
C THR A 51 5.60 6.96 6.30
N GLY A 52 5.16 6.93 7.56
CA GLY A 52 6.00 7.18 8.73
C GLY A 52 7.18 6.22 8.88
N TYR A 53 6.95 4.92 8.70
CA TYR A 53 8.02 3.92 8.77
C TYR A 53 9.10 4.12 7.70
N SER A 54 8.68 4.33 6.46
CA SER A 54 9.61 4.54 5.35
C SER A 54 10.36 5.87 5.48
N LEU A 55 9.68 6.93 5.96
CA LEU A 55 10.32 8.22 6.27
C LEU A 55 11.34 8.13 7.42
N GLU A 56 11.10 7.27 8.41
CA GLU A 56 12.04 7.04 9.51
C GLU A 56 13.37 6.47 9.00
N LYS A 57 13.35 5.65 7.94
CA LYS A 57 14.55 5.10 7.29
C LYS A 57 15.30 6.13 6.43
N SER A 58 14.57 6.95 5.67
CA SER A 58 15.15 7.85 4.67
C SER A 58 15.43 9.28 5.19
N ASN A 59 14.64 9.78 6.14
CA ASN A 59 14.62 11.18 6.58
C ASN A 59 14.45 11.31 8.11
N LYS A 60 15.16 10.49 8.89
CA LYS A 60 15.01 10.42 10.36
C LYS A 60 15.10 11.77 11.07
N ASN A 61 16.19 12.52 10.87
CA ASN A 61 16.42 13.80 11.57
C ASN A 61 15.32 14.83 11.28
N ASP A 62 14.88 14.88 10.02
CA ASP A 62 13.82 15.75 9.56
C ASP A 62 12.46 15.38 10.16
N LEU A 63 12.21 14.07 10.31
CA LEU A 63 11.02 13.53 10.96
C LEU A 63 11.04 13.80 12.47
N ASP A 64 12.22 13.75 13.11
CA ASP A 64 12.39 14.11 14.52
C ASP A 64 11.93 15.55 14.79
N GLU A 65 12.37 16.51 13.96
CA GLU A 65 11.93 17.91 14.06
C GLU A 65 10.41 18.07 13.90
N VAL A 66 9.80 17.30 12.98
CA VAL A 66 8.35 17.31 12.76
C VAL A 66 7.61 16.79 14.00
N PHE A 67 8.11 15.73 14.62
CA PHE A 67 7.51 15.17 15.84
C PHE A 67 7.69 16.07 17.06
N GLU A 68 8.83 16.74 17.21
CA GLU A 68 9.04 17.74 18.27
C GLU A 68 8.01 18.88 18.14
N GLN A 69 7.79 19.38 16.92
CA GLN A 69 6.76 20.40 16.67
C GLN A 69 5.35 19.88 16.94
N LEU A 70 5.05 18.64 16.56
CA LEU A 70 3.76 17.99 16.82
C LEU A 70 3.49 17.85 18.34
N GLU A 71 4.50 17.49 19.12
CA GLU A 71 4.38 17.44 20.58
C GLU A 71 4.17 18.82 21.20
N ASN A 72 4.85 19.84 20.70
CA ASN A 72 4.68 21.22 21.17
C ASN A 72 3.25 21.74 20.95
N ILE A 73 2.61 21.38 19.84
CA ILE A 73 1.23 21.80 19.54
C ILE A 73 0.17 20.88 20.16
N LYS A 74 0.55 19.76 20.78
CA LYS A 74 -0.38 18.77 21.36
C LYS A 74 -1.39 19.38 22.32
N ASN A 75 -0.98 20.38 23.10
CA ASN A 75 -1.83 21.08 24.06
C ASN A 75 -2.70 22.18 23.41
N ALA A 76 -2.34 22.63 22.21
CA ALA A 76 -3.08 23.65 21.45
C ALA A 76 -4.19 23.04 20.59
N VAL A 77 -4.06 21.76 20.26
CA VAL A 77 -5.02 21.00 19.45
C VAL A 77 -6.09 20.39 20.36
N GLY A 78 -7.36 20.53 19.98
CA GLY A 78 -8.50 20.05 20.77
C GLY A 78 -9.17 18.79 20.23
N GLY A 79 -9.78 18.01 21.14
CA GLY A 79 -10.74 16.96 20.82
C GLY A 79 -10.14 15.70 20.19
N ASN A 80 -10.79 15.20 19.14
CA ASN A 80 -10.42 13.96 18.44
C ASN A 80 -9.05 14.02 17.75
N VAL A 81 -8.59 15.22 17.37
CA VAL A 81 -7.27 15.39 16.74
C VAL A 81 -6.14 15.13 17.74
N THR A 82 -6.33 15.46 19.02
CA THR A 82 -5.39 15.12 20.10
C THR A 82 -5.27 13.61 20.28
N THR A 83 -6.39 12.87 20.22
CA THR A 83 -6.38 11.41 20.26
C THR A 83 -5.63 10.83 19.06
N LEU A 84 -5.91 11.33 17.86
CA LEU A 84 -5.22 10.89 16.64
C LEU A 84 -3.71 11.15 16.71
N LEU A 85 -3.31 12.32 17.22
CA LEU A 85 -1.91 12.67 17.42
C LEU A 85 -1.23 11.69 18.39
N ASN A 86 -1.86 11.39 19.53
CA ASN A 86 -1.35 10.40 20.47
C ASN A 86 -1.21 9.02 19.82
N THR A 87 -2.14 8.61 18.95
CA THR A 87 -2.02 7.35 18.20
C THR A 87 -0.80 7.35 17.30
N VAL A 88 -0.51 8.44 16.58
CA VAL A 88 0.65 8.54 15.69
C VAL A 88 1.96 8.57 16.47
N ILE A 89 2.00 9.27 17.60
CA ILE A 89 3.15 9.26 18.51
C ILE A 89 3.39 7.85 19.06
N ASN A 90 2.36 7.16 19.52
CA ASN A 90 2.46 5.79 20.00
C ASN A 90 2.92 4.83 18.90
N LEU A 91 2.39 4.98 17.67
CA LEU A 91 2.84 4.20 16.52
C LEU A 91 4.34 4.35 16.31
N ARG A 92 4.86 5.58 16.35
CA ARG A 92 6.30 5.82 16.21
C ARG A 92 7.11 5.12 17.32
N TYR A 93 6.66 5.24 18.58
CA TYR A 93 7.32 4.54 19.70
C TYR A 93 7.28 3.01 19.55
N SER A 94 6.22 2.46 18.98
CA SER A 94 6.10 1.03 18.67
C SER A 94 6.71 0.66 17.31
N ASN A 95 7.71 1.41 16.83
CA ASN A 95 8.37 1.18 15.54
C ASN A 95 7.40 1.04 14.35
N TRP A 96 6.37 1.88 14.34
CA TRP A 96 5.28 1.90 13.37
C TRP A 96 4.47 0.59 13.26
N GLY A 97 4.55 -0.27 14.27
CA GLY A 97 3.90 -1.58 14.28
C GLY A 97 4.77 -2.72 13.76
N HIS A 98 6.02 -2.46 13.39
CA HIS A 98 6.96 -3.49 12.92
C HIS A 98 7.70 -4.08 14.12
N SER A 99 7.45 -5.36 14.41
CA SER A 99 8.25 -6.12 15.36
C SER A 99 9.67 -6.24 14.81
N GLY A 100 10.67 -5.88 15.60
CA GLY A 100 12.07 -5.83 15.18
C GLY A 100 12.69 -7.21 14.93
N ASP A 101 12.23 -7.91 13.90
CA ASP A 101 12.85 -9.10 13.33
C ASP A 101 12.58 -9.10 11.82
N SER A 102 13.29 -8.24 11.10
CA SER A 102 13.37 -8.31 9.65
C SER A 102 14.79 -7.96 9.28
N THR A 103 15.61 -9.01 9.15
CA THR A 103 16.90 -8.91 8.49
C THR A 103 16.62 -8.49 7.05
N ASP A 104 17.10 -7.31 6.67
CA ASP A 104 17.09 -6.83 5.28
C ASP A 104 17.88 -7.82 4.42
N SER A 105 17.18 -8.74 3.74
CA SER A 105 17.72 -9.43 2.58
C SER A 105 17.38 -8.59 1.35
N GLU A 106 18.35 -7.79 0.94
CA GLU A 106 18.39 -7.12 -0.35
C GLU A 106 18.25 -8.13 -1.49
N TYR A 107 17.26 -7.87 -2.36
CA TYR A 107 16.95 -8.54 -3.65
C TYR A 107 16.47 -10.00 -3.54
N GLU A 108 15.16 -10.21 -3.63
CA GLU A 108 14.56 -11.15 -4.61
C GLU A 108 13.13 -10.71 -4.96
N ILE A 109 12.76 -11.00 -6.20
CA ILE A 109 11.57 -10.54 -6.91
C ILE A 109 10.33 -11.30 -6.41
N ASP A 110 9.26 -10.53 -6.20
CA ASP A 110 7.85 -10.92 -6.29
C ASP A 110 7.34 -12.02 -5.33
N ASN A 111 6.95 -11.56 -4.14
CA ASN A 111 5.73 -12.04 -3.48
C ASN A 111 5.38 -11.00 -2.40
N HIS A 112 4.51 -10.05 -2.75
CA HIS A 112 3.84 -9.22 -1.75
C HIS A 112 2.92 -10.12 -0.91
N VAL A 113 3.50 -10.88 0.03
CA VAL A 113 2.76 -11.36 1.19
C VAL A 113 2.44 -10.10 1.99
N TYR A 114 1.24 -9.57 1.77
CA TYR A 114 0.65 -8.59 2.65
C TYR A 114 0.84 -9.11 4.09
N GLU A 115 1.50 -8.34 4.95
CA GLU A 115 1.76 -8.70 6.35
C GLU A 115 0.46 -9.02 7.12
N GLY A 116 -0.70 -8.65 6.56
CA GLY A 116 -2.03 -9.09 7.00
C GLY A 116 -2.25 -10.61 6.95
N VAL A 117 -1.48 -11.37 6.18
CA VAL A 117 -1.62 -12.85 6.09
C VAL A 117 -1.25 -13.51 7.43
N THR A 118 -0.37 -12.90 8.22
CA THR A 118 0.03 -13.44 9.53
C THR A 118 -1.08 -13.35 10.59
N ASN A 119 -2.12 -12.53 10.35
CA ASN A 119 -3.24 -12.32 11.26
C ASN A 119 -4.62 -12.61 10.61
N THR A 120 -4.66 -13.15 9.39
CA THR A 120 -5.92 -13.52 8.73
C THR A 120 -6.41 -14.88 9.18
N VAL A 121 -7.68 -14.91 9.60
CA VAL A 121 -8.42 -16.14 9.87
C VAL A 121 -9.11 -16.58 8.57
N PHE A 122 -8.78 -17.76 8.08
CA PHE A 122 -9.42 -18.34 6.91
C PHE A 122 -10.69 -19.08 7.32
N TYR A 123 -11.74 -18.97 6.49
CA TYR A 123 -13.01 -19.63 6.72
C TYR A 123 -13.29 -20.62 5.60
N GLN A 124 -13.91 -21.74 5.97
CA GLN A 124 -14.48 -22.70 5.04
C GLN A 124 -15.76 -22.15 4.39
N PRO A 125 -16.25 -22.75 3.28
CA PRO A 125 -17.51 -22.35 2.65
C PRO A 125 -18.75 -22.46 3.55
N ASP A 126 -18.66 -23.24 4.63
CA ASP A 126 -19.69 -23.38 5.67
C ASP A 126 -19.60 -22.29 6.76
N GLY A 127 -18.59 -21.41 6.69
CA GLY A 127 -18.36 -20.31 7.61
C GLY A 127 -17.59 -20.69 8.89
N ASN A 128 -17.09 -21.92 9.01
CA ASN A 128 -16.24 -22.31 10.13
C ASN A 128 -14.80 -21.87 9.92
N VAL A 129 -14.11 -21.55 11.03
CA VAL A 129 -12.69 -21.20 11.01
C VAL A 129 -11.89 -22.43 10.62
N LEU A 130 -10.98 -22.29 9.66
CA LEU A 130 -10.08 -23.35 9.23
C LEU A 130 -9.26 -23.84 10.44
N THR A 131 -9.22 -25.15 10.64
CA THR A 131 -8.40 -25.75 11.68
C THR A 131 -6.91 -25.70 11.30
N ASN A 132 -6.03 -25.86 12.30
CA ASN A 132 -4.58 -25.82 12.05
C ASN A 132 -4.12 -26.99 11.17
N GLU A 133 -4.78 -28.14 11.29
CA GLU A 133 -4.50 -29.30 10.46
C GLU A 133 -4.92 -29.07 8.99
N GLU A 134 -6.03 -28.36 8.78
CA GLU A 134 -6.51 -28.02 7.43
C GLU A 134 -5.65 -26.93 6.77
N SER A 135 -5.16 -25.96 7.54
CA SER A 135 -4.28 -24.91 7.01
C SER A 135 -2.93 -25.48 6.59
N GLU A 136 -2.38 -26.40 7.38
CA GLU A 136 -1.15 -27.15 7.04
C GLU A 136 -1.35 -28.00 5.77
N PHE A 137 -2.51 -28.66 5.62
CA PHE A 137 -2.82 -29.43 4.43
C PHE A 137 -2.84 -28.56 3.17
N ILE A 138 -3.52 -27.41 3.20
CA ILE A 138 -3.58 -26.48 2.05
C ILE A 138 -2.19 -25.93 1.73
N ALA A 139 -1.43 -25.50 2.73
CA ALA A 139 -0.08 -24.96 2.55
C ALA A 139 0.86 -26.00 1.92
N SER A 140 0.75 -27.27 2.31
CA SER A 140 1.56 -28.35 1.74
C SER A 140 1.27 -28.60 0.26
N TYR A 141 0.03 -28.38 -0.19
CA TYR A 141 -0.39 -28.55 -1.58
C TYR A 141 -0.11 -27.32 -2.46
N MET A 142 -0.06 -26.12 -1.89
CA MET A 142 0.30 -24.91 -2.63
C MET A 142 1.75 -24.96 -3.14
N HIS A 143 2.67 -25.54 -2.37
CA HIS A 143 4.06 -25.71 -2.77
C HIS A 143 4.31 -26.92 -3.67
N SER A 144 3.38 -27.88 -3.76
CA SER A 144 3.57 -29.07 -4.60
C SER A 144 3.12 -28.86 -6.05
N ASN A 145 2.43 -27.76 -6.35
CA ASN A 145 1.72 -27.55 -7.61
C ASN A 145 2.26 -26.34 -8.40
N GLU A 146 3.58 -26.23 -8.52
CA GLU A 146 4.24 -25.25 -9.40
C GLU A 146 3.97 -25.50 -10.90
N GLU A 147 3.33 -26.63 -11.26
CA GLU A 147 3.05 -27.00 -12.66
C GLU A 147 1.95 -26.14 -13.31
N TYR A 148 1.11 -25.44 -12.52
CA TYR A 148 0.07 -24.54 -13.06
C TYR A 148 0.52 -23.09 -13.24
N ALA A 149 1.72 -22.72 -12.76
CA ALA A 149 2.24 -21.35 -12.85
C ALA A 149 3.07 -21.10 -14.12
N SER A 150 3.32 -22.14 -14.92
CA SER A 150 4.02 -22.06 -16.20
C SER A 150 3.12 -22.44 -17.36
N ASP A 151 1.90 -21.88 -17.42
CA ASP A 151 1.19 -21.87 -18.69
C ASP A 151 1.68 -20.66 -19.51
N ASN A 152 2.66 -20.92 -20.39
CA ASN A 152 3.09 -20.00 -21.44
C ASN A 152 2.07 -19.99 -22.61
N SER A 153 0.81 -20.33 -22.36
CA SER A 153 -0.25 -20.20 -23.34
C SER A 153 -0.53 -18.72 -23.57
N ASP A 154 -0.61 -18.37 -24.86
CA ASP A 154 -0.93 -17.04 -25.33
C ASP A 154 -2.29 -16.63 -24.71
N PRO A 155 -2.41 -15.48 -24.01
CA PRO A 155 -3.70 -15.03 -23.49
C PRO A 155 -4.77 -14.84 -24.59
N ASP A 156 -4.38 -14.81 -25.87
CA ASP A 156 -5.28 -14.80 -27.01
C ASP A 156 -5.89 -16.18 -27.34
N ASP A 157 -5.33 -17.29 -26.85
CA ASP A 157 -5.80 -18.67 -27.12
C ASP A 157 -7.02 -19.07 -26.26
N LEU A 158 -7.39 -18.23 -25.28
CA LEU A 158 -8.60 -18.39 -24.44
C LEU A 158 -9.83 -17.69 -25.02
N CYS A 159 -9.69 -16.97 -26.13
CA CYS A 159 -10.84 -16.44 -26.86
C CYS A 159 -11.35 -17.51 -27.82
N ASP A 160 -11.98 -18.55 -27.28
CA ASP A 160 -12.85 -19.41 -28.07
C ASP A 160 -13.82 -18.49 -28.82
N PRO A 161 -13.89 -18.53 -30.16
CA PRO A 161 -14.78 -17.66 -30.90
C PRO A 161 -16.20 -17.95 -30.44
N GLU A 162 -16.79 -17.00 -29.72
CA GLU A 162 -18.17 -17.09 -29.27
C GLU A 162 -19.04 -17.46 -30.49
N PRO A 163 -19.83 -18.54 -30.43
CA PRO A 163 -20.61 -19.02 -31.57
C PRO A 163 -21.71 -18.03 -32.03
N GLU A 164 -21.86 -16.89 -31.36
CA GLU A 164 -22.80 -15.81 -31.68
C GLU A 164 -22.17 -14.63 -32.43
N MET A 165 -20.86 -14.64 -32.75
CA MET A 165 -20.25 -13.53 -33.46
C MET A 165 -20.49 -13.64 -34.99
N ASP A 166 -21.51 -12.94 -35.50
CA ASP A 166 -21.86 -12.88 -36.92
C ASP A 166 -20.63 -12.60 -37.82
N GLU A 167 -20.52 -13.31 -38.94
CA GLU A 167 -19.40 -13.19 -39.90
C GLU A 167 -19.21 -11.75 -40.41
N GLU A 168 -20.30 -10.99 -40.49
CA GLU A 168 -20.32 -9.58 -40.87
C GLU A 168 -19.60 -8.70 -39.83
N ILE A 169 -19.81 -8.96 -38.54
CA ILE A 169 -19.19 -8.21 -37.44
C ILE A 169 -17.68 -8.51 -37.38
N GLN A 170 -17.29 -9.76 -37.59
CA GLN A 170 -15.88 -10.15 -37.64
C GLN A 170 -15.14 -9.48 -38.80
N ALA A 171 -15.78 -9.33 -39.96
CA ALA A 171 -15.21 -8.66 -41.11
C ALA A 171 -15.02 -7.15 -40.85
N ALA A 172 -16.04 -6.50 -40.27
CA ALA A 172 -15.98 -5.08 -39.93
C ALA A 172 -14.87 -4.76 -38.90
N PHE A 173 -14.69 -5.61 -37.88
CA PHE A 173 -13.62 -5.44 -36.90
C PHE A 173 -12.23 -5.56 -37.54
N LYS A 174 -12.02 -6.56 -38.40
CA LYS A 174 -10.75 -6.74 -39.12
C LYS A 174 -10.39 -5.54 -40.01
N GLU A 175 -11.39 -4.90 -40.61
CA GLU A 175 -11.19 -3.69 -41.42
C GLU A 175 -10.86 -2.46 -40.56
N PHE A 176 -11.52 -2.30 -39.41
CA PHE A 176 -11.23 -1.25 -38.44
C PHE A 176 -9.79 -1.33 -37.87
N VAL A 177 -9.33 -2.54 -37.51
CA VAL A 177 -7.96 -2.73 -37.00
C VAL A 177 -6.92 -2.45 -38.09
N LYS A 178 -7.17 -2.83 -39.35
CA LYS A 178 -6.27 -2.54 -40.47
C LYS A 178 -6.16 -1.05 -40.78
N SER A 179 -7.25 -0.30 -40.67
CA SER A 179 -7.26 1.15 -40.89
C SER A 179 -6.61 1.94 -39.74
N SER A 180 -6.56 1.38 -38.53
CA SER A 180 -5.92 2.00 -37.36
C SER A 180 -4.40 1.86 -37.32
N LYS A 181 -3.81 1.08 -38.24
CA LYS A 181 -2.35 0.83 -38.33
C LYS A 181 -1.63 1.68 -39.37
N HIS A 182 -2.27 2.72 -39.92
CA HIS A 182 -1.67 3.61 -40.91
C HIS A 182 -1.65 5.08 -40.53
#